data_AF-A0A439RDD7-F1
#
_entry.id   AF-A0A439RDD7-F1
#
_cell.length_a   1.000
_cell.length_b   1.000
_cell.length_c   1.000
_cell.angle_alpha   90.00
_cell.angle_beta   90.00
_cell.angle_gamma   90.00
#
_symmetry.space_group_name_H-M   'P 1'
#
loop_
_entity.id
_entity.type
_entity.pdbx_description
1 polymer ?
#
loop_
_entity_poly.entity_id
_entity_poly.type
_entity_poly.pdbx_seq_one_letter_code
_entity_poly.pdbx_strand_id
1 'polypeptide(L)'
;MADYKFQVPRLRDADLLSFLQSASEMVDATSCSISEIGSARGEQFPISDEKWRTHPLASSDRYTIYSATIGAANFNLVVERNIASDADFAFDVLSITNNPKDGVPPEKVSRLNQLISDSFLANTDQNAKLFHNSQSFTLLMKSHQKMIEQLQRTVANVGEQAAAVRLRLEEEYNERNAQLDAQFATRQTEAEKTIEEAKRALQRTEEELAARQKDLDDRSNTHARRELHQELKSKIVARSNKFQITPETKSNRTPIHLGVIGSSAVLVGFLAYYANALSSLPAGATTAQVIIAGLKPVGLTVALLGLIAWYLRWMNRWFERYADAEFQLKQFDLDIDRASWVVEAALEWRLSQEKSMPEHLLETISRNLFARGEKDESADMHPADYLASAILGRASGVNLKVPGAEISLTGKDLKRLQTDEG
;
A
#
# COMPACT_ATOMS: atom_id res chain seq x y z
N MET A 1 64.43 -16.05 -50.45
CA MET A 1 64.07 -16.07 -51.88
C MET A 1 64.20 -14.66 -52.40
N ALA A 2 65.00 -14.45 -53.45
CA ALA A 2 65.04 -13.14 -54.09
C ALA A 2 63.97 -13.15 -55.20
N ASP A 3 62.99 -12.26 -55.08
CA ASP A 3 61.93 -12.05 -56.06
C ASP A 3 62.15 -10.69 -56.73
N TYR A 4 62.30 -10.69 -58.04
CA TYR A 4 62.54 -9.49 -58.82
C TYR A 4 61.45 -9.32 -59.86
N LYS A 5 60.82 -8.14 -59.87
CA LYS A 5 59.76 -7.80 -60.83
C LYS A 5 60.21 -6.61 -61.66
N PHE A 6 60.18 -6.76 -62.97
CA PHE A 6 60.54 -5.72 -63.93
C PHE A 6 59.42 -5.53 -64.95
N GLN A 7 59.23 -4.30 -65.40
CA GLN A 7 58.37 -4.01 -66.55
C GLN A 7 59.21 -4.10 -67.81
N VAL A 8 58.75 -4.90 -68.76
CA VAL A 8 59.40 -5.10 -70.05
C VAL A 8 58.46 -4.70 -71.18
N PRO A 9 58.95 -4.17 -72.31
CA PRO A 9 58.11 -3.88 -73.46
C PRO A 9 57.34 -5.13 -73.92
N ARG A 10 56.09 -4.94 -74.33
CA ARG A 10 55.26 -6.06 -74.79
C ARG A 10 55.84 -6.69 -76.07
N LEU A 11 56.00 -8.01 -76.06
CA LEU A 11 56.43 -8.79 -77.22
C LEU A 11 55.27 -9.53 -77.89
N ARG A 12 55.40 -9.72 -79.21
CA ARG A 12 54.49 -10.56 -80.01
C ARG A 12 54.60 -12.01 -79.56
N ASP A 13 53.54 -12.79 -79.78
CA ASP A 13 53.49 -14.17 -79.30
C ASP A 13 54.60 -15.06 -79.90
N ALA A 14 54.94 -14.90 -81.19
CA ALA A 14 56.05 -15.63 -81.81
C ALA A 14 57.42 -15.31 -81.17
N ASP A 15 57.70 -14.01 -80.97
CA ASP A 15 58.95 -13.54 -80.36
C ASP A 15 59.03 -13.98 -78.89
N LEU A 16 57.92 -13.88 -78.16
CA LEU A 16 57.81 -14.32 -76.77
C LEU A 16 57.98 -15.85 -76.65
N LEU A 17 57.41 -16.63 -77.57
CA LEU A 17 57.57 -18.09 -77.58
C LEU A 17 59.04 -18.49 -77.81
N SER A 18 59.73 -17.81 -78.73
CA SER A 18 61.16 -18.05 -79.00
C SER A 18 62.05 -17.71 -77.79
N PHE A 19 61.71 -16.63 -77.08
CA PHE A 19 62.35 -16.24 -75.83
C PHE A 19 62.12 -17.31 -74.76
N LEU A 20 60.88 -17.76 -74.57
CA LEU A 20 60.52 -18.77 -73.56
C LEU A 20 61.20 -20.11 -73.82
N GLN A 21 61.32 -20.54 -75.08
CA GLN A 21 62.06 -21.75 -75.44
C GLN A 21 63.53 -21.63 -75.03
N SER A 22 64.18 -20.56 -75.47
CA SER A 22 65.61 -20.31 -75.20
C SER A 22 65.88 -20.16 -73.70
N ALA A 23 64.99 -19.48 -72.97
CA ALA A 23 65.08 -19.34 -71.53
C ALA A 23 64.88 -20.69 -70.81
N SER A 24 63.96 -21.54 -71.28
CA SER A 24 63.70 -22.85 -70.69
C SER A 24 64.92 -23.79 -70.84
N GLU A 25 65.57 -23.77 -72.01
CA GLU A 25 66.80 -24.53 -72.29
C GLU A 25 67.96 -24.08 -71.39
N MET A 26 68.12 -22.77 -71.15
CA MET A 26 69.22 -22.23 -70.33
C MET A 26 69.09 -22.58 -68.84
N VAL A 27 67.86 -22.77 -68.35
CA VAL A 27 67.55 -23.02 -66.93
C VAL A 27 67.38 -24.53 -66.66
N ASP A 28 67.53 -25.39 -67.68
CA ASP A 28 67.27 -26.84 -67.62
C ASP A 28 65.86 -27.18 -67.09
N ALA A 29 64.85 -26.39 -67.47
CA ALA A 29 63.47 -26.69 -67.08
C ALA A 29 62.99 -27.98 -67.77
N THR A 30 61.99 -28.68 -67.21
CA THR A 30 61.40 -29.86 -67.89
C THR A 30 60.29 -29.46 -68.86
N SER A 31 59.62 -28.34 -68.58
CA SER A 31 58.50 -27.84 -69.38
C SER A 31 58.18 -26.37 -69.08
N CYS A 32 57.60 -25.67 -70.05
CA CYS A 32 57.03 -24.34 -69.90
C CYS A 32 55.50 -24.40 -69.97
N SER A 33 54.79 -23.66 -69.12
CA SER A 33 53.34 -23.55 -69.16
C SER A 33 52.93 -22.21 -69.76
N ILE A 34 52.09 -22.20 -70.78
CA ILE A 34 51.62 -20.99 -71.47
C ILE A 34 50.10 -20.96 -71.41
N SER A 35 49.53 -19.84 -70.97
CA SER A 35 48.09 -19.61 -70.94
C SER A 35 47.74 -18.49 -71.89
N GLU A 36 46.80 -18.73 -72.81
CA GLU A 36 46.28 -17.71 -73.71
C GLU A 36 45.02 -17.04 -73.15
N ILE A 37 44.77 -15.78 -73.52
CA ILE A 37 43.58 -15.02 -73.15
C ILE A 37 42.34 -15.78 -73.64
N GLY A 38 41.45 -16.12 -72.70
CA GLY A 38 40.21 -16.86 -72.99
C GLY A 38 40.36 -18.38 -73.03
N SER A 39 41.56 -18.94 -72.83
CA SER A 39 41.76 -20.39 -72.68
C SER A 39 41.31 -20.86 -71.29
N ALA A 40 40.67 -22.03 -71.22
CA ALA A 40 40.16 -22.58 -69.95
C ALA A 40 41.25 -23.25 -69.10
N ARG A 41 42.37 -23.66 -69.71
CA ARG A 41 43.55 -24.26 -69.07
C ARG A 41 44.81 -23.88 -69.85
N GLY A 42 45.91 -23.65 -69.14
CA GLY A 42 47.22 -23.45 -69.75
C GLY A 42 47.76 -24.72 -70.41
N GLU A 43 48.48 -24.56 -71.50
CA GLU A 43 49.11 -25.64 -72.26
C GLU A 43 50.58 -25.81 -71.83
N GLN A 44 51.01 -27.06 -71.66
CA GLN A 44 52.35 -27.39 -71.17
C GLN A 44 53.23 -27.87 -72.33
N PHE A 45 54.34 -27.18 -72.56
CA PHE A 45 55.30 -27.43 -73.62
C PHE A 45 56.56 -28.12 -73.06
N PRO A 46 56.82 -29.40 -73.38
CA PRO A 46 58.07 -30.07 -73.02
C PRO A 46 59.23 -29.51 -73.87
N ILE A 47 60.42 -29.30 -73.27
CA ILE A 47 61.54 -28.64 -73.98
C ILE A 47 62.04 -29.46 -75.18
N SER A 48 62.03 -30.80 -75.09
CA SER A 48 62.54 -31.68 -76.14
C SER A 48 61.54 -31.99 -77.26
N ASP A 49 60.38 -31.34 -77.27
CA ASP A 49 59.28 -31.63 -78.22
C ASP A 49 59.39 -30.73 -79.47
N GLU A 50 59.21 -31.29 -80.68
CA GLU A 50 59.24 -30.54 -81.95
C GLU A 50 58.07 -29.53 -82.06
N LYS A 51 57.11 -29.61 -81.14
CA LYS A 51 55.94 -28.74 -81.03
C LYS A 51 56.25 -27.25 -80.90
N TRP A 52 57.40 -26.85 -80.33
CA TRP A 52 57.75 -25.42 -80.23
C TRP A 52 57.82 -24.73 -81.59
N ARG A 53 58.18 -25.45 -82.66
CA ARG A 53 58.33 -24.91 -84.02
C ARG A 53 57.05 -25.05 -84.86
N THR A 54 56.18 -25.99 -84.51
CA THR A 54 54.96 -26.29 -85.28
C THR A 54 53.69 -25.71 -84.64
N HIS A 55 53.77 -25.17 -83.43
CA HIS A 55 52.64 -24.55 -82.75
C HIS A 55 52.17 -23.27 -83.46
N PRO A 56 50.86 -23.00 -83.58
CA PRO A 56 50.34 -21.78 -84.22
C PRO A 56 50.89 -20.46 -83.63
N LEU A 57 51.27 -20.47 -82.34
CA LEU A 57 51.91 -19.32 -81.69
C LEU A 57 53.31 -19.02 -82.22
N ALA A 58 54.03 -20.01 -82.75
CA ALA A 58 55.39 -19.85 -83.27
C ALA A 58 55.46 -18.97 -84.53
N SER A 59 54.35 -18.83 -85.25
CA SER A 59 54.20 -17.95 -86.40
C SER A 59 53.15 -16.83 -86.18
N SER A 60 52.75 -16.59 -84.94
CA SER A 60 51.71 -15.62 -84.59
C SER A 60 52.28 -14.23 -84.31
N ASP A 61 51.79 -13.23 -85.04
CA ASP A 61 52.03 -11.79 -84.77
C ASP A 61 51.06 -11.20 -83.73
N ARG A 62 50.29 -12.05 -83.03
CA ARG A 62 49.28 -11.61 -82.06
C ARG A 62 49.89 -11.34 -80.68
N TYR A 63 49.04 -10.86 -79.78
CA TYR A 63 49.32 -10.68 -78.36
C TYR A 63 48.26 -11.42 -77.53
N THR A 64 48.17 -12.75 -77.67
CA THR A 64 47.20 -13.59 -76.97
C THR A 64 47.75 -14.31 -75.74
N ILE A 65 49.07 -14.51 -75.60
CA ILE A 65 49.65 -15.11 -74.39
C ILE A 65 49.36 -14.23 -73.16
N TYR A 66 48.53 -14.70 -72.24
CA TYR A 66 48.15 -14.00 -71.02
C TYR A 66 49.23 -14.12 -69.94
N SER A 67 49.69 -15.34 -69.71
CA SER A 67 50.77 -15.63 -68.79
C SER A 67 51.60 -16.80 -69.29
N ALA A 68 52.90 -16.76 -69.03
CA ALA A 68 53.81 -17.84 -69.31
C ALA A 68 54.70 -18.09 -68.10
N THR A 69 54.92 -19.34 -67.76
CA THR A 69 55.67 -19.74 -66.56
C THR A 69 56.68 -20.83 -66.89
N ILE A 70 57.93 -20.58 -66.53
CA ILE A 70 59.04 -21.52 -66.64
C ILE A 70 59.48 -21.88 -65.22
N GLY A 71 59.33 -23.15 -64.84
CA GLY A 71 59.73 -23.67 -63.54
C GLY A 71 60.85 -24.69 -63.66
N ALA A 72 61.93 -24.51 -62.90
CA ALA A 72 63.02 -25.47 -62.77
C ALA A 72 63.47 -25.54 -61.31
N ALA A 73 63.18 -26.65 -60.62
CA ALA A 73 63.48 -26.87 -59.20
C ALA A 73 63.14 -25.66 -58.30
N ASN A 74 64.13 -24.84 -57.95
CA ASN A 74 64.00 -23.67 -57.08
C ASN A 74 64.09 -22.31 -57.81
N PHE A 75 63.88 -22.31 -59.13
CA PHE A 75 63.81 -21.14 -60.00
C PHE A 75 62.46 -21.07 -60.69
N ASN A 76 61.86 -19.87 -60.71
CA ASN A 76 60.62 -19.60 -61.41
C ASN A 76 60.73 -18.28 -62.19
N LEU A 77 60.37 -18.31 -63.47
CA LEU A 77 60.24 -17.12 -64.30
C LEU A 77 58.81 -17.05 -64.82
N VAL A 78 58.17 -15.91 -64.56
CA VAL A 78 56.77 -15.66 -64.93
C VAL A 78 56.71 -14.39 -65.75
N VAL A 79 56.14 -14.49 -66.94
CA VAL A 79 55.74 -13.34 -67.76
C VAL A 79 54.23 -13.22 -67.65
N GLU A 80 53.75 -12.09 -67.16
CA GLU A 80 52.32 -11.79 -67.03
C GLU A 80 51.96 -10.52 -67.80
N ARG A 81 50.92 -10.62 -68.63
CA ARG A 81 50.32 -9.43 -69.24
C ARG A 81 49.37 -8.80 -68.25
N ASN A 82 49.65 -7.56 -67.86
CA ASN A 82 48.84 -6.83 -66.90
C ASN A 82 47.56 -6.29 -67.58
N ILE A 83 46.39 -6.82 -67.18
CA ILE A 83 45.06 -6.46 -67.72
C ILE A 83 44.24 -5.67 -66.65
N ALA A 84 44.87 -5.21 -65.57
CA ALA A 84 44.19 -4.38 -64.57
C ALA A 84 43.79 -3.01 -65.17
N SER A 85 42.67 -2.43 -64.70
CA SER A 85 42.09 -1.19 -65.24
C SER A 85 42.99 0.05 -65.17
N ASP A 86 44.04 0.02 -64.35
CA ASP A 86 45.02 1.11 -64.16
C ASP A 86 46.42 0.77 -64.72
N ALA A 87 46.57 -0.29 -65.53
CA ALA A 87 47.87 -0.73 -66.03
C ALA A 87 48.23 -0.15 -67.41
N ASP A 88 49.51 0.23 -67.59
CA ASP A 88 50.05 0.67 -68.88
C ASP A 88 50.00 -0.48 -69.91
N PHE A 89 49.17 -0.32 -70.94
CA PHE A 89 48.99 -1.32 -72.01
C PHE A 89 50.28 -1.64 -72.79
N ALA A 90 51.33 -0.81 -72.65
CA ALA A 90 52.57 -0.93 -73.39
C ALA A 90 53.59 -1.91 -72.77
N PHE A 91 53.39 -2.34 -71.51
CA PHE A 91 54.39 -3.12 -70.77
C PHE A 91 53.80 -4.42 -70.21
N ASP A 92 54.62 -5.47 -70.23
CA ASP A 92 54.36 -6.76 -69.57
C ASP A 92 55.23 -6.85 -68.31
N VAL A 93 54.80 -7.66 -67.33
CA VAL A 93 55.51 -7.82 -66.06
C VAL A 93 56.29 -9.14 -66.09
N LEU A 94 57.61 -9.04 -65.97
CA LEU A 94 58.51 -10.17 -65.84
C LEU A 94 58.88 -10.33 -64.36
N SER A 95 58.49 -11.45 -63.76
CA SER A 95 58.82 -11.81 -62.38
C SER A 95 59.80 -12.98 -62.36
N ILE A 96 60.93 -12.83 -61.69
CA ILE A 96 61.97 -13.85 -61.57
C ILE A 96 62.20 -14.13 -60.09
N THR A 97 61.95 -15.37 -59.69
CA THR A 97 62.19 -15.84 -58.33
C THR A 97 63.28 -16.91 -58.33
N ASN A 98 64.37 -16.66 -57.59
CA ASN A 98 65.48 -17.62 -57.44
C ASN A 98 65.81 -17.83 -55.95
N ASN A 99 65.89 -19.08 -55.51
CA ASN A 99 66.17 -19.42 -54.10
C ASN A 99 67.68 -19.58 -53.84
N PRO A 100 68.28 -18.84 -52.88
CA PRO A 100 69.74 -18.81 -52.69
C PRO A 100 70.42 -20.11 -52.22
N LYS A 101 69.69 -21.14 -51.77
CA LYS A 101 70.30 -22.37 -51.21
C LYS A 101 70.43 -23.55 -52.18
N ASP A 102 69.60 -23.65 -53.21
CA ASP A 102 69.60 -24.72 -54.24
C ASP A 102 69.07 -24.18 -55.59
N GLY A 103 69.41 -22.92 -55.88
CA GLY A 103 68.97 -22.19 -57.07
C GLY A 103 69.88 -22.40 -58.28
N VAL A 104 69.46 -21.87 -59.42
CA VAL A 104 70.23 -21.92 -60.67
C VAL A 104 71.57 -21.18 -60.49
N PRO A 105 72.73 -21.75 -60.92
CA PRO A 105 74.04 -21.13 -60.75
C PRO A 105 74.14 -19.72 -61.34
N PRO A 106 74.95 -18.82 -60.75
CA PRO A 106 75.01 -17.41 -61.13
C PRO A 106 75.41 -17.17 -62.61
N GLU A 107 76.18 -18.08 -63.19
CA GLU A 107 76.61 -17.98 -64.60
C GLU A 107 75.43 -18.13 -65.59
N LYS A 108 74.46 -19.00 -65.27
CA LYS A 108 73.23 -19.19 -66.07
C LYS A 108 72.26 -18.02 -65.89
N VAL A 109 72.16 -17.47 -64.68
CA VAL A 109 71.36 -16.27 -64.41
C VAL A 109 71.87 -15.06 -65.21
N SER A 110 73.19 -14.90 -65.34
CA SER A 110 73.77 -13.82 -66.15
C SER A 110 73.42 -13.95 -67.64
N ARG A 111 73.44 -15.16 -68.20
CA ARG A 111 73.05 -15.40 -69.60
C ARG A 111 71.56 -15.16 -69.83
N LEU A 112 70.71 -15.54 -68.88
CA LEU A 112 69.28 -15.26 -68.95
C LEU A 112 69.01 -13.75 -68.94
N ASN A 113 69.70 -12.98 -68.10
CA ASN A 113 69.57 -11.52 -68.09
C ASN A 113 70.01 -10.86 -69.41
N GLN A 114 71.05 -11.40 -70.04
CA GLN A 114 71.47 -10.93 -71.36
C GLN A 114 70.40 -11.22 -72.42
N LEU A 115 69.82 -12.43 -72.41
CA LEU A 115 68.72 -12.79 -73.31
C LEU A 115 67.49 -11.89 -73.11
N ILE A 116 67.14 -11.56 -71.85
CA ILE A 116 66.06 -10.62 -71.55
C ILE A 116 66.36 -9.25 -72.17
N SER A 117 67.58 -8.74 -72.02
CA SER A 117 67.97 -7.45 -72.60
C SER A 117 67.86 -7.47 -74.13
N ASP A 118 68.39 -8.51 -74.78
CA ASP A 118 68.42 -8.60 -76.24
C ASP A 118 67.01 -8.79 -76.83
N SER A 119 66.16 -9.61 -76.21
CA SER A 119 64.80 -9.87 -76.71
C SER A 119 63.83 -8.71 -76.47
N PHE A 120 63.92 -8.02 -75.33
CA PHE A 120 62.93 -7.01 -74.94
C PHE A 120 63.36 -5.56 -75.25
N LEU A 121 64.65 -5.25 -75.28
CA LEU A 121 65.13 -3.86 -75.42
C LEU A 121 65.68 -3.52 -76.82
N ALA A 122 65.81 -4.49 -77.74
CA ALA A 122 66.36 -4.24 -79.08
C ALA A 122 65.46 -3.38 -80.00
N ASN A 123 64.18 -3.18 -79.67
CA ASN A 123 63.21 -2.45 -80.52
C ASN A 123 62.64 -1.15 -79.90
N THR A 124 63.19 -0.65 -78.79
CA THR A 124 62.65 0.50 -78.03
C THR A 124 62.74 1.85 -78.77
N ASP A 125 63.49 1.94 -79.88
CA ASP A 125 63.65 3.16 -80.68
C ASP A 125 62.38 3.66 -81.38
N GLN A 126 61.33 2.83 -81.51
CA GLN A 126 60.07 3.27 -82.14
C GLN A 126 59.14 4.08 -81.21
N ASN A 127 59.25 3.93 -79.88
CA ASN A 127 58.41 4.66 -78.91
C ASN A 127 58.91 6.09 -78.60
N ALA A 128 60.14 6.42 -78.99
CA ALA A 128 60.67 7.79 -78.90
C ALA A 128 59.91 8.81 -79.76
N LYS A 129 59.17 8.36 -80.78
CA LYS A 129 58.41 9.25 -81.70
C LYS A 129 57.15 9.86 -81.08
N LEU A 130 56.62 9.31 -79.97
CA LEU A 130 55.49 9.92 -79.24
C LEU A 130 55.89 11.20 -78.49
N PHE A 131 57.18 11.35 -78.14
CA PHE A 131 57.70 12.52 -77.43
C PHE A 131 58.18 13.66 -78.35
N HIS A 132 58.22 13.44 -79.67
CA HIS A 132 58.70 14.44 -80.64
C HIS A 132 57.59 15.23 -81.37
N ASN A 133 56.31 14.85 -81.21
CA ASN A 133 55.20 15.58 -81.84
C ASN A 133 54.64 16.65 -80.88
N SER A 134 55.18 17.88 -80.98
CA SER A 134 54.83 19.00 -80.09
C SER A 134 53.33 19.33 -80.05
N GLN A 135 52.60 19.07 -81.15
CA GLN A 135 51.15 19.28 -81.22
C GLN A 135 50.37 18.27 -80.36
N SER A 136 50.77 17.00 -80.39
CA SER A 136 50.13 15.94 -79.59
C SER A 136 50.38 16.14 -78.09
N PHE A 137 51.59 16.56 -77.71
CA PHE A 137 51.92 16.91 -76.33
C PHE A 137 51.14 18.14 -75.84
N THR A 138 51.04 19.18 -76.67
CA THR A 138 50.27 20.40 -76.33
C THR A 138 48.77 20.10 -76.20
N LEU A 139 48.23 19.21 -77.05
CA LEU A 139 46.84 18.77 -76.98
C LEU A 139 46.57 17.97 -75.70
N LEU A 140 47.50 17.08 -75.32
CA LEU A 140 47.43 16.32 -74.08
C LEU A 140 47.46 17.24 -72.86
N MET A 141 48.39 18.20 -72.82
CA MET A 141 48.49 19.18 -71.72
C MET A 141 47.24 20.06 -71.61
N LYS A 142 46.67 20.51 -72.74
CA LYS A 142 45.40 21.27 -72.74
C LYS A 142 44.23 20.43 -72.26
N SER A 143 44.15 19.16 -72.66
CA SER A 143 43.14 18.21 -72.18
C SER A 143 43.27 17.99 -70.67
N HIS A 144 44.50 17.78 -70.17
CA HIS A 144 44.78 17.57 -68.76
C HIS A 144 44.47 18.81 -67.92
N GLN A 145 44.81 20.01 -68.41
CA GLN A 145 44.51 21.26 -67.72
C GLN A 145 43.00 21.54 -67.68
N LYS A 146 42.27 21.25 -68.77
CA LYS A 146 40.80 21.34 -68.78
C LYS A 146 40.15 20.33 -67.83
N MET A 147 40.72 19.12 -67.73
CA MET A 147 40.26 18.11 -66.79
C MET A 147 40.51 18.52 -65.33
N ILE A 148 41.66 19.11 -65.02
CA ILE A 148 41.95 19.67 -63.68
C ILE A 148 40.98 20.79 -63.35
N GLU A 149 40.73 21.73 -64.27
CA GLU A 149 39.77 22.82 -64.06
C GLU A 149 38.35 22.29 -63.84
N GLN A 150 37.95 21.28 -64.60
CA GLN A 150 36.66 20.61 -64.42
C GLN A 150 36.59 19.90 -63.06
N LEU A 151 37.63 19.16 -62.65
CA LEU A 151 37.71 18.52 -61.34
C LEU A 151 37.64 19.55 -60.20
N GLN A 152 38.35 20.68 -60.31
CA GLN A 152 38.30 21.75 -59.31
C GLN A 152 36.89 22.32 -59.16
N ARG A 153 36.18 22.56 -60.28
CA ARG A 153 34.77 22.99 -60.25
C ARG A 153 33.85 21.93 -59.67
N THR A 154 34.05 20.67 -60.01
CA THR A 154 33.24 19.57 -59.45
C THR A 154 33.47 19.42 -57.96
N VAL A 155 34.71 19.50 -57.49
CA VAL A 155 35.05 19.44 -56.05
C VAL A 155 34.46 20.63 -55.29
N ALA A 156 34.54 21.85 -55.86
CA ALA A 156 33.92 23.02 -55.26
C ALA A 156 32.38 22.88 -55.16
N ASN A 157 31.72 22.44 -56.23
CA ASN A 157 30.27 22.21 -56.26
C ASN A 157 29.84 21.10 -55.28
N VAL A 158 30.59 20.00 -55.19
CA VAL A 158 30.31 18.92 -54.22
C VAL A 158 30.54 19.41 -52.79
N GLY A 159 31.57 20.24 -52.55
CA GLY A 159 31.82 20.86 -51.26
C GLY A 159 30.67 21.77 -50.83
N GLU A 160 30.17 22.60 -51.74
CA GLU A 160 29.03 23.49 -51.49
C GLU A 160 27.72 22.72 -51.25
N GLN A 161 27.44 21.68 -52.06
CA GLN A 161 26.29 20.80 -51.85
C GLN A 161 26.39 20.03 -50.52
N ALA A 162 27.57 19.52 -50.16
CA ALA A 162 27.78 18.82 -48.90
C ALA A 162 27.58 19.76 -47.69
N ALA A 163 28.04 21.01 -47.79
CA ALA A 163 27.80 22.02 -46.76
C ALA A 163 26.32 22.38 -46.63
N ALA A 164 25.61 22.57 -47.75
CA ALA A 164 24.18 22.86 -47.76
C ALA A 164 23.34 21.70 -47.18
N VAL A 165 23.68 20.46 -47.52
CA VAL A 165 23.02 19.26 -46.95
C VAL A 165 23.28 19.15 -45.46
N ARG A 166 24.52 19.42 -45.00
CA ARG A 166 24.84 19.42 -43.57
C ARG A 166 24.04 20.45 -42.78
N LEU A 167 23.98 21.69 -43.28
CA LEU A 167 23.20 22.76 -42.63
C LEU A 167 21.72 22.38 -42.53
N ARG A 168 21.14 21.86 -43.62
CA ARG A 168 19.73 21.44 -43.63
C ARG A 168 19.46 20.28 -42.67
N LEU A 169 20.37 19.31 -42.59
CA LEU A 169 20.25 18.17 -41.68
C LEU A 169 20.39 18.61 -40.21
N GLU A 170 21.29 19.54 -39.90
CA GLU A 170 21.42 20.14 -38.57
C GLU A 170 20.16 20.90 -38.17
N GLU A 171 19.57 21.65 -39.10
CA GLU A 171 18.33 22.40 -38.88
C GLU A 171 17.15 21.44 -38.62
N GLU A 172 16.95 20.43 -39.48
CA GLU A 172 15.93 19.38 -39.28
C GLU A 172 16.13 18.59 -37.98
N TYR A 173 17.39 18.29 -37.63
CA TYR A 173 17.72 17.59 -36.38
C TYR A 173 17.41 18.44 -35.16
N ASN A 174 17.76 19.72 -35.18
CA ASN A 174 17.46 20.66 -34.10
C ASN A 174 15.94 20.88 -33.95
N GLU A 175 15.21 21.01 -35.05
CA GLU A 175 13.75 21.11 -35.03
C GLU A 175 13.10 19.85 -34.44
N ARG A 176 13.56 18.66 -34.85
CA ARG A 176 13.05 17.40 -34.28
C ARG A 176 13.37 17.24 -32.81
N ASN A 177 14.59 17.59 -32.38
CA ASN A 177 14.94 17.56 -30.97
C ASN A 177 14.07 18.54 -30.17
N ALA A 178 13.88 19.77 -30.65
CA ALA A 178 13.01 20.74 -29.99
C ALA A 178 11.55 20.26 -29.90
N GLN A 179 11.03 19.63 -30.96
CA GLN A 179 9.69 19.03 -30.95
C GLN A 179 9.59 17.86 -29.96
N LEU A 180 10.59 16.98 -29.92
CA LEU A 180 10.63 15.85 -28.99
C LEU A 180 10.71 16.33 -27.54
N ASP A 181 11.53 17.33 -27.24
CA ASP A 181 11.64 17.92 -25.90
C ASP A 181 10.32 18.58 -25.48
N ALA A 182 9.68 19.32 -26.39
CA ALA A 182 8.37 19.92 -26.13
C ALA A 182 7.28 18.86 -25.86
N GLN A 183 7.28 17.75 -26.63
CA GLN A 183 6.35 16.63 -26.40
C GLN A 183 6.63 15.92 -25.08
N PHE A 184 7.90 15.71 -24.73
CA PHE A 184 8.30 15.11 -23.47
C PHE A 184 7.88 15.96 -22.28
N ALA A 185 8.17 17.27 -22.33
CA ALA A 185 7.74 18.21 -21.30
C ALA A 185 6.22 18.23 -21.16
N THR A 186 5.49 18.26 -22.28
CA THR A 186 4.01 18.22 -22.25
C THR A 186 3.50 16.95 -21.58
N ARG A 187 3.99 15.77 -22.01
CA ARG A 187 3.59 14.49 -21.41
C ARG A 187 3.95 14.40 -19.94
N GLN A 188 5.11 14.94 -19.53
CA GLN A 188 5.51 14.95 -18.12
C GLN A 188 4.55 15.81 -17.30
N THR A 189 4.18 16.99 -17.79
CA THR A 189 3.22 17.86 -17.09
C THR A 189 1.81 17.26 -17.02
N GLU A 190 1.36 16.57 -18.08
CA GLU A 190 0.07 15.86 -18.09
C GLU A 190 0.09 14.67 -17.12
N ALA A 191 1.19 13.89 -17.11
CA ALA A 191 1.37 12.80 -16.16
C ALA A 191 1.41 13.30 -14.70
N GLU A 192 2.12 14.39 -14.42
CA GLU A 192 2.14 15.00 -13.08
C GLU A 192 0.77 15.52 -12.66
N LYS A 193 0.03 16.17 -13.56
CA LYS A 193 -1.35 16.61 -13.30
C LYS A 193 -2.28 15.44 -12.99
N THR A 194 -2.25 14.38 -13.79
CA THR A 194 -3.10 13.19 -13.56
C THR A 194 -2.75 12.48 -12.25
N ILE A 195 -1.46 12.39 -11.90
CA ILE A 195 -1.03 11.84 -10.61
C ILE A 195 -1.51 12.70 -9.45
N GLU A 196 -1.40 14.03 -9.56
CA GLU A 196 -1.84 14.96 -8.53
C GLU A 196 -3.37 14.95 -8.36
N GLU A 197 -4.13 14.89 -9.46
CA GLU A 197 -5.59 14.72 -9.44
C GLU A 197 -5.99 13.39 -8.80
N ALA A 198 -5.32 12.28 -9.16
CA ALA A 198 -5.56 10.97 -8.57
C ALA A 198 -5.23 10.96 -7.08
N LYS A 199 -4.14 11.58 -6.64
CA LYS A 199 -3.79 11.74 -5.22
C LYS A 199 -4.85 12.54 -4.47
N ARG A 200 -5.31 13.66 -5.02
CA ARG A 200 -6.37 14.47 -4.40
C ARG A 200 -7.70 13.72 -4.33
N ALA A 201 -8.03 12.95 -5.37
CA ALA A 201 -9.23 12.10 -5.37
C ALA A 201 -9.12 11.01 -4.29
N LEU A 202 -7.98 10.33 -4.22
CA LEU A 202 -7.71 9.30 -3.21
C LEU A 202 -7.79 9.87 -1.80
N GLN A 203 -7.14 11.01 -1.56
CA GLN A 203 -7.16 11.68 -0.26
C GLN A 203 -8.58 12.08 0.16
N ARG A 204 -9.39 12.61 -0.77
CA ARG A 204 -10.82 12.89 -0.51
C ARG A 204 -11.58 11.62 -0.15
N THR A 205 -11.37 10.52 -0.87
CA THR A 205 -12.04 9.25 -0.54
C THR A 205 -11.60 8.69 0.80
N GLU A 206 -10.33 8.83 1.17
CA GLU A 206 -9.83 8.42 2.49
C GLU A 206 -10.45 9.27 3.61
N GLU A 207 -10.53 10.58 3.43
CA GLU A 207 -11.18 11.50 4.39
C GLU A 207 -12.68 11.18 4.53
N GLU A 208 -13.38 10.92 3.42
CA GLU A 208 -14.79 10.51 3.43
C GLU A 208 -15.01 9.16 4.12
N LEU A 209 -14.15 8.17 3.84
CA LEU A 209 -14.22 6.85 4.48
C LEU A 209 -13.92 6.93 5.97
N ALA A 210 -12.92 7.71 6.37
CA ALA A 210 -12.59 7.92 7.79
C ALA A 210 -13.75 8.61 8.54
N ALA A 211 -14.36 9.63 7.93
CA ALA A 211 -15.54 10.29 8.50
C ALA A 211 -16.72 9.31 8.64
N ARG A 212 -16.95 8.47 7.62
CA ARG A 212 -18.02 7.48 7.63
C ARG A 212 -17.78 6.37 8.66
N GLN A 213 -16.53 5.92 8.82
CA GLN A 213 -16.18 4.92 9.82
C GLN A 213 -16.38 5.45 11.23
N LYS A 214 -15.99 6.70 11.50
CA LYS A 214 -16.27 7.38 12.78
C LYS A 214 -17.77 7.45 13.08
N ASP A 215 -18.60 7.86 12.10
CA ASP A 215 -20.06 7.90 12.25
C ASP A 215 -20.67 6.51 12.52
N LEU A 216 -20.17 5.45 11.86
CA LEU A 216 -20.61 4.08 12.12
C LEU A 216 -20.22 3.60 13.53
N ASP A 217 -19.00 3.86 13.96
CA ASP A 217 -18.53 3.49 15.30
C ASP A 217 -19.33 4.21 16.40
N ASP A 218 -19.59 5.51 16.24
CA ASP A 218 -20.39 6.31 17.18
C ASP A 218 -21.84 5.80 17.27
N ARG A 219 -22.44 5.44 16.12
CA ARG A 219 -23.78 4.82 16.10
C ARG A 219 -23.79 3.47 16.78
N SER A 220 -22.79 2.62 16.52
CA SER A 220 -22.69 1.29 17.12
C SER A 220 -22.62 1.35 18.65
N ASN A 221 -21.82 2.28 19.19
CA ASN A 221 -21.70 2.51 20.64
C ASN A 221 -23.02 2.99 21.26
N THR A 222 -23.76 3.84 20.53
CA THR A 222 -25.09 4.30 20.95
C THR A 222 -26.09 3.14 20.98
N HIS A 223 -26.09 2.29 19.94
CA HIS A 223 -26.95 1.11 19.88
C HIS A 223 -26.64 0.10 21.00
N ALA A 224 -25.36 -0.22 21.22
CA ALA A 224 -24.94 -1.12 22.28
C ALA A 224 -25.37 -0.63 23.67
N ARG A 225 -25.27 0.69 23.93
CA ARG A 225 -25.75 1.27 25.19
C ARG A 225 -27.26 1.17 25.35
N ARG A 226 -28.02 1.43 24.28
CA ARG A 226 -29.49 1.30 24.30
C ARG A 226 -29.94 -0.14 24.50
N GLU A 227 -29.23 -1.10 23.90
CA GLU A 227 -29.48 -2.53 24.12
C GLU A 227 -29.22 -2.93 25.58
N LEU A 228 -28.10 -2.53 26.17
CA LEU A 228 -27.82 -2.75 27.59
C LEU A 228 -28.88 -2.12 28.51
N HIS A 229 -29.36 -0.92 28.18
CA HIS A 229 -30.43 -0.27 28.93
C HIS A 229 -31.76 -1.04 28.82
N GLN A 230 -32.14 -1.45 27.61
CA GLN A 230 -33.33 -2.29 27.40
C GLN A 230 -33.22 -3.63 28.11
N GLU A 231 -32.04 -4.26 28.12
CA GLU A 231 -31.80 -5.50 28.85
C GLU A 231 -31.95 -5.28 30.36
N LEU A 232 -31.34 -4.23 30.91
CA LEU A 232 -31.48 -3.86 32.32
C LEU A 232 -32.95 -3.61 32.68
N LYS A 233 -33.66 -2.84 31.87
CA LYS A 233 -35.09 -2.56 32.03
C LYS A 233 -35.92 -3.84 31.99
N SER A 234 -35.63 -4.75 31.05
CA SER A 234 -36.32 -6.04 30.97
C SER A 234 -36.09 -6.90 32.23
N LYS A 235 -34.87 -6.89 32.79
CA LYS A 235 -34.53 -7.59 34.03
C LYS A 235 -35.22 -6.96 35.24
N ILE A 236 -35.29 -5.63 35.31
CA ILE A 236 -35.99 -4.91 36.39
C ILE A 236 -37.49 -5.18 36.30
N VAL A 237 -38.11 -5.08 35.12
CA VAL A 237 -39.53 -5.39 34.90
C VAL A 237 -39.84 -6.86 35.23
N ALA A 238 -38.98 -7.79 34.81
CA ALA A 238 -39.12 -9.20 35.16
C ALA A 238 -39.04 -9.45 36.67
N ARG A 239 -38.29 -8.61 37.41
CA ARG A 239 -38.17 -8.68 38.87
C ARG A 239 -39.29 -7.91 39.59
N SER A 240 -39.77 -6.80 39.04
CA SER A 240 -40.85 -5.99 39.63
C SER A 240 -42.20 -6.67 39.49
N ASN A 241 -42.48 -7.32 38.34
CA ASN A 241 -43.65 -8.21 38.17
C ASN A 241 -43.61 -9.42 39.13
N LYS A 242 -42.43 -9.75 39.65
CA LYS A 242 -42.22 -10.79 40.67
C LYS A 242 -41.94 -10.20 42.05
N PHE A 243 -42.33 -8.96 42.34
CA PHE A 243 -42.25 -8.41 43.70
C PHE A 243 -43.27 -9.12 44.60
N GLN A 244 -42.93 -10.35 44.95
CA GLN A 244 -43.54 -11.12 46.00
C GLN A 244 -42.67 -10.90 47.22
N ILE A 245 -43.31 -10.54 48.33
CA ILE A 245 -42.69 -10.55 49.65
C ILE A 245 -41.86 -11.83 49.77
N THR A 246 -40.59 -11.73 50.15
CA THR A 246 -39.72 -12.91 50.28
C THR A 246 -40.43 -13.98 51.12
N PRO A 247 -40.28 -15.27 50.77
CA PRO A 247 -40.96 -16.35 51.50
C PRO A 247 -40.66 -16.30 53.00
N GLU A 248 -39.47 -15.82 53.38
CA GLU A 248 -39.05 -15.57 54.74
C GLU A 248 -39.88 -14.49 55.46
N THR A 249 -40.13 -13.35 54.81
CA THR A 249 -40.95 -12.27 55.37
C THR A 249 -42.43 -12.69 55.45
N LYS A 250 -42.92 -13.48 54.48
CA LYS A 250 -44.28 -14.06 54.54
C LYS A 250 -44.40 -15.09 55.66
N SER A 251 -43.38 -15.91 55.88
CA SER A 251 -43.31 -16.90 56.98
C SER A 251 -43.32 -16.23 58.35
N ASN A 252 -42.60 -15.13 58.53
CA ASN A 252 -42.60 -14.39 59.80
C ASN A 252 -43.96 -13.75 60.16
N ARG A 253 -44.89 -13.65 59.20
CA ARG A 253 -46.24 -13.10 59.39
C ARG A 253 -47.24 -14.13 59.93
N THR A 254 -47.09 -15.39 59.54
CA THR A 254 -48.02 -16.45 59.90
C THR A 254 -48.14 -16.70 61.41
N PRO A 255 -47.07 -16.69 62.24
CA PRO A 255 -47.22 -16.92 63.68
C PRO A 255 -48.02 -15.81 64.37
N ILE A 256 -47.91 -14.56 63.90
CA ILE A 256 -48.66 -13.43 64.48
C ILE A 256 -50.15 -13.57 64.18
N HIS A 257 -50.52 -13.91 62.93
CA HIS A 257 -51.92 -14.18 62.60
C HIS A 257 -52.48 -15.36 63.39
N LEU A 258 -51.74 -16.47 63.47
CA LEU A 258 -52.16 -17.63 64.25
C LEU A 258 -52.30 -17.30 65.74
N GLY A 259 -51.37 -16.51 66.29
CA GLY A 259 -51.43 -16.05 67.68
C GLY A 259 -52.66 -15.18 67.96
N VAL A 260 -52.99 -14.23 67.07
CA VAL A 260 -54.18 -13.38 67.22
C VAL A 260 -55.47 -14.15 67.04
N ILE A 261 -55.56 -14.99 66.01
CA ILE A 261 -56.73 -15.84 65.76
C ILE A 261 -56.95 -16.80 66.94
N GLY A 262 -55.89 -17.46 67.41
CA GLY A 262 -55.94 -18.36 68.56
C GLY A 262 -56.37 -17.65 69.84
N SER A 263 -55.76 -16.50 70.15
CA SER A 263 -56.12 -15.70 71.33
C SER A 263 -57.54 -15.17 71.26
N SER A 264 -58.00 -14.74 70.07
CA SER A 264 -59.37 -14.28 69.85
C SER A 264 -60.37 -15.42 70.02
N ALA A 265 -60.08 -16.60 69.48
CA ALA A 265 -60.92 -17.79 69.65
C ALA A 265 -61.04 -18.21 71.12
N VAL A 266 -59.94 -18.16 71.88
CA VAL A 266 -59.94 -18.43 73.32
C VAL A 266 -60.78 -17.41 74.08
N LEU A 267 -60.62 -16.11 73.79
CA LEU A 267 -61.40 -15.05 74.42
C LEU A 267 -62.90 -15.18 74.11
N VAL A 268 -63.26 -15.48 72.86
CA VAL A 268 -64.65 -15.74 72.44
C VAL A 268 -65.21 -16.98 73.14
N GLY A 269 -64.42 -18.05 73.26
CA GLY A 269 -64.80 -19.25 74.00
C GLY A 269 -65.07 -18.97 75.48
N PHE A 270 -64.19 -18.20 76.14
CA PHE A 270 -64.41 -17.78 77.53
C PHE A 270 -65.62 -16.85 77.68
N LEU A 271 -65.84 -15.93 76.73
CA LEU A 271 -67.02 -15.09 76.71
C LEU A 271 -68.30 -15.93 76.64
N ALA A 272 -68.35 -16.93 75.75
CA ALA A 272 -69.49 -17.84 75.65
C ALA A 272 -69.71 -18.65 76.93
N TYR A 273 -68.64 -19.15 77.54
CA TYR A 273 -68.69 -19.89 78.81
C TYR A 273 -69.22 -19.01 79.96
N TYR A 274 -68.65 -17.82 80.16
CA TYR A 274 -69.08 -16.91 81.23
C TYR A 274 -70.46 -16.29 80.97
N ALA A 275 -70.85 -16.09 79.71
CA ALA A 275 -72.21 -15.68 79.37
C ALA A 275 -73.24 -16.77 79.73
N ASN A 276 -72.91 -18.06 79.48
CA ASN A 276 -73.75 -19.18 79.89
C ASN A 276 -73.82 -19.31 81.43
N ALA A 277 -72.69 -19.13 82.12
CA ALA A 277 -72.63 -19.11 83.59
C ALA A 277 -73.45 -17.96 84.20
N LEU A 278 -73.49 -16.79 83.54
CA LEU A 278 -74.33 -15.66 83.94
C LEU A 278 -75.82 -15.97 83.74
N SER A 279 -76.18 -16.64 82.64
CA SER A 279 -77.57 -17.02 82.33
C SER A 279 -78.14 -18.15 83.22
N SER A 280 -77.28 -18.90 83.90
CA SER A 280 -77.66 -20.00 84.81
C SER A 280 -77.74 -19.57 86.28
N LEU A 281 -77.66 -18.26 86.58
CA LEU A 281 -77.83 -17.74 87.93
C LEU A 281 -79.27 -17.97 88.44
N PRO A 282 -79.47 -18.38 89.71
CA PRO A 282 -80.80 -18.56 90.29
C PRO A 282 -81.60 -17.26 90.34
N ALA A 283 -82.92 -17.33 90.20
CA ALA A 283 -83.83 -16.16 90.21
C ALA A 283 -83.83 -15.32 91.51
N GLY A 284 -83.17 -15.81 92.59
CA GLY A 284 -82.98 -15.10 93.86
C GLY A 284 -81.54 -14.63 94.13
N ALA A 285 -80.68 -14.56 93.10
CA ALA A 285 -79.28 -14.14 93.26
C ALA A 285 -79.16 -12.70 93.80
N THR A 286 -78.24 -12.49 94.73
CA THR A 286 -77.98 -11.17 95.33
C THR A 286 -77.35 -10.23 94.29
N THR A 287 -77.65 -8.92 94.35
CA THR A 287 -77.09 -7.89 93.44
C THR A 287 -75.56 -7.95 93.33
N ALA A 288 -74.87 -8.27 94.42
CA ALA A 288 -73.41 -8.45 94.44
C ALA A 288 -72.94 -9.64 93.58
N GLN A 289 -73.69 -10.75 93.56
CA GLN A 289 -73.35 -11.95 92.77
C GLN A 289 -73.49 -11.69 91.28
N VAL A 290 -74.52 -10.94 90.86
CA VAL A 290 -74.73 -10.54 89.47
C VAL A 290 -73.62 -9.61 88.98
N ILE A 291 -73.21 -8.63 89.81
CA ILE A 291 -72.12 -7.70 89.48
C ILE A 291 -70.79 -8.45 89.34
N ILE A 292 -70.46 -9.34 90.29
CA ILE A 292 -69.21 -10.12 90.25
C ILE A 292 -69.20 -11.08 89.05
N ALA A 293 -70.34 -11.71 88.73
CA ALA A 293 -70.47 -12.59 87.57
C ALA A 293 -70.39 -11.82 86.24
N GLY A 294 -70.87 -10.57 86.19
CA GLY A 294 -70.82 -9.69 85.03
C GLY A 294 -69.46 -9.02 84.79
N LEU A 295 -68.62 -8.88 85.83
CA LEU A 295 -67.31 -8.23 85.71
C LEU A 295 -66.35 -8.98 84.77
N LYS A 296 -66.36 -10.32 84.83
CA LYS A 296 -65.51 -11.17 83.98
C LYS A 296 -65.83 -11.06 82.48
N PRO A 297 -67.08 -11.22 82.02
CA PRO A 297 -67.40 -11.06 80.60
C PRO A 297 -67.16 -9.63 80.12
N VAL A 298 -67.42 -8.60 80.94
CA VAL A 298 -67.08 -7.20 80.58
C VAL A 298 -65.57 -7.01 80.41
N GLY A 299 -64.75 -7.56 81.32
CA GLY A 299 -63.28 -7.52 81.16
C GLY A 299 -62.80 -8.25 79.90
N LEU A 300 -63.41 -9.38 79.57
CA LEU A 300 -63.08 -10.17 78.37
C LEU A 300 -63.50 -9.47 77.08
N THR A 301 -64.63 -8.74 77.04
CA THR A 301 -65.01 -7.95 75.86
C THR A 301 -64.06 -6.79 75.64
N VAL A 302 -63.65 -6.07 76.70
CA VAL A 302 -62.63 -5.02 76.61
C VAL A 302 -61.31 -5.58 76.11
N ALA A 303 -60.88 -6.75 76.62
CA ALA A 303 -59.66 -7.42 76.16
C ALA A 303 -59.75 -7.84 74.68
N LEU A 304 -60.89 -8.36 74.23
CA LEU A 304 -61.11 -8.75 72.83
C LEU A 304 -61.08 -7.53 71.91
N LEU A 305 -61.78 -6.45 72.27
CA LEU A 305 -61.77 -5.20 71.50
C LEU A 305 -60.37 -4.59 71.46
N GLY A 306 -59.62 -4.63 72.57
CA GLY A 306 -58.23 -4.20 72.63
C GLY A 306 -57.31 -5.03 71.70
N LEU A 307 -57.49 -6.36 71.68
CA LEU A 307 -56.74 -7.25 70.79
C LEU A 307 -57.04 -6.97 69.31
N ILE A 308 -58.32 -6.76 68.96
CA ILE A 308 -58.73 -6.42 67.59
C ILE A 308 -58.17 -5.05 67.18
N ALA A 309 -58.27 -4.04 68.04
CA ALA A 309 -57.74 -2.71 67.76
C ALA A 309 -56.21 -2.72 67.57
N TRP A 310 -55.49 -3.45 68.42
CA TRP A 310 -54.05 -3.66 68.26
C TRP A 310 -53.71 -4.35 66.93
N TYR A 311 -54.46 -5.40 66.59
CA TYR A 311 -54.23 -6.16 65.36
C TYR A 311 -54.49 -5.34 64.10
N LEU A 312 -55.58 -4.55 64.07
CA LEU A 312 -55.88 -3.63 62.96
C LEU A 312 -54.76 -2.58 62.80
N ARG A 313 -54.25 -2.00 63.91
CA ARG A 313 -53.12 -1.06 63.86
C ARG A 313 -51.85 -1.73 63.34
N TRP A 314 -51.53 -2.93 63.84
CA TRP A 314 -50.38 -3.69 63.37
C TRP A 314 -50.48 -4.00 61.87
N MET A 315 -51.68 -4.37 61.41
CA MET A 315 -51.96 -4.67 60.01
C MET A 315 -51.87 -3.42 59.12
N ASN A 316 -52.45 -2.28 59.53
CA ASN A 316 -52.31 -1.01 58.81
C ASN A 316 -50.84 -0.59 58.67
N ARG A 317 -50.07 -0.64 59.76
CA ARG A 317 -48.63 -0.32 59.72
C ARG A 317 -47.85 -1.24 58.78
N TRP A 318 -48.23 -2.51 58.71
CA TRP A 318 -47.61 -3.44 57.77
C TRP A 318 -47.95 -3.10 56.32
N PHE A 319 -49.20 -2.74 56.04
CA PHE A 319 -49.63 -2.30 54.71
C PHE A 319 -48.96 -1.00 54.29
N GLU A 320 -48.83 -0.02 55.19
CA GLU A 320 -48.10 1.23 54.94
C GLU A 320 -46.63 0.94 54.60
N ARG A 321 -45.93 0.14 55.41
CA ARG A 321 -44.52 -0.23 55.12
C ARG A 321 -44.37 -1.00 53.81
N TYR A 322 -45.35 -1.84 53.46
CA TYR A 322 -45.36 -2.56 52.21
C TYR A 322 -45.58 -1.62 51.01
N ALA A 323 -46.56 -0.71 51.12
CA ALA A 323 -46.83 0.30 50.11
C ALA A 323 -45.63 1.23 49.92
N ASP A 324 -45.01 1.71 51.00
CA ASP A 324 -43.79 2.51 50.97
C ASP A 324 -42.67 1.79 50.21
N ALA A 325 -42.43 0.51 50.53
CA ALA A 325 -41.39 -0.28 49.87
C ALA A 325 -41.69 -0.48 48.37
N GLU A 326 -42.95 -0.67 48.00
CA GLU A 326 -43.39 -0.76 46.60
C GLU A 326 -43.21 0.58 45.86
N PHE A 327 -43.59 1.69 46.48
CA PHE A 327 -43.40 3.03 45.92
C PHE A 327 -41.92 3.36 45.77
N GLN A 328 -41.08 3.03 46.75
CA GLN A 328 -39.63 3.19 46.66
C GLN A 328 -39.03 2.36 45.52
N LEU A 329 -39.50 1.13 45.30
CA LEU A 329 -39.03 0.31 44.20
C LEU A 329 -39.42 0.91 42.83
N LYS A 330 -40.66 1.43 42.71
CA LYS A 330 -41.11 2.12 41.49
C LYS A 330 -40.34 3.42 41.26
N GLN A 331 -40.08 4.18 42.31
CA GLN A 331 -39.28 5.40 42.24
C GLN A 331 -37.84 5.07 41.82
N PHE A 332 -37.26 3.99 42.35
CA PHE A 332 -35.93 3.52 41.96
C PHE A 332 -35.86 3.13 40.48
N ASP A 333 -36.89 2.47 39.94
CA ASP A 333 -37.00 2.15 38.51
C ASP A 333 -37.03 3.44 37.64
N LEU A 334 -37.83 4.42 38.05
CA LEU A 334 -37.88 5.73 37.40
C LEU A 334 -36.55 6.50 37.50
N ASP A 335 -35.86 6.41 38.64
CA ASP A 335 -34.56 7.04 38.82
C ASP A 335 -33.47 6.34 37.98
N ILE A 336 -33.54 5.03 37.75
CA ILE A 336 -32.67 4.33 36.79
C ILE A 336 -32.90 4.87 35.37
N ASP A 337 -34.16 5.00 34.94
CA ASP A 337 -34.49 5.56 33.62
C ASP A 337 -33.97 7.01 33.48
N ARG A 338 -34.20 7.85 34.51
CA ARG A 338 -33.68 9.22 34.55
C ARG A 338 -32.15 9.27 34.52
N ALA A 339 -31.48 8.42 35.31
CA ALA A 339 -30.01 8.35 35.35
C ALA A 339 -29.44 7.94 33.99
N SER A 340 -30.05 6.96 33.34
CA SER A 340 -29.66 6.51 32.00
C SER A 340 -29.76 7.66 31.00
N TRP A 341 -30.85 8.43 31.06
CA TRP A 341 -31.03 9.60 30.20
C TRP A 341 -30.00 10.70 30.48
N VAL A 342 -29.67 10.99 31.74
CA VAL A 342 -28.60 11.93 32.13
C VAL A 342 -27.27 11.52 31.52
N VAL A 343 -26.91 10.24 31.62
CA VAL A 343 -25.64 9.71 31.09
C VAL A 343 -25.62 9.77 29.56
N GLU A 344 -26.73 9.42 28.90
CA GLU A 344 -26.84 9.53 27.43
C GLU A 344 -26.71 11.00 26.99
N ALA A 345 -27.45 11.91 27.61
CA ALA A 345 -27.38 13.34 27.32
C ALA A 345 -25.99 13.93 27.59
N ALA A 346 -25.33 13.55 28.68
CA ALA A 346 -23.97 14.01 28.99
C ALA A 346 -22.94 13.52 27.96
N LEU A 347 -23.11 12.29 27.46
CA LEU A 347 -22.22 11.72 26.45
C LEU A 347 -22.49 12.29 25.06
N GLU A 348 -23.75 12.47 24.66
CA GLU A 348 -24.13 13.17 23.43
C GLU A 348 -23.62 14.61 23.42
N TRP A 349 -23.70 15.31 24.56
CA TRP A 349 -23.15 16.66 24.70
C TRP A 349 -21.63 16.68 24.51
N ARG A 350 -20.92 15.72 25.12
CA ARG A 350 -19.46 15.59 24.97
C ARG A 350 -19.06 15.24 23.54
N LEU A 351 -19.82 14.38 22.86
CA LEU A 351 -19.56 13.99 21.48
C LEU A 351 -19.83 15.12 20.49
N SER A 352 -20.87 15.92 20.72
CA SER A 352 -21.27 17.02 19.83
C SER A 352 -20.48 18.31 20.04
N GLN A 353 -20.11 18.64 21.27
CA GLN A 353 -19.48 19.93 21.60
C GLN A 353 -18.02 19.82 22.08
N GLU A 354 -17.48 18.60 22.20
CA GLU A 354 -16.13 18.30 22.74
C GLU A 354 -15.85 18.92 24.13
N LYS A 355 -16.89 19.38 24.82
CA LYS A 355 -16.84 20.02 26.14
C LYS A 355 -17.69 19.24 27.12
N SER A 356 -17.32 19.29 28.40
CA SER A 356 -18.16 18.76 29.47
C SER A 356 -19.48 19.53 29.54
N MET A 357 -20.56 18.83 29.89
CA MET A 357 -21.85 19.45 30.17
C MET A 357 -21.70 20.47 31.32
N PRO A 358 -22.31 21.66 31.24
CA PRO A 358 -22.27 22.64 32.32
C PRO A 358 -22.78 22.06 33.65
N GLU A 359 -22.02 22.26 34.72
CA GLU A 359 -22.29 21.65 36.04
C GLU A 359 -23.71 21.92 36.55
N HIS A 360 -24.20 23.15 36.36
CA HIS A 360 -25.55 23.55 36.76
C HIS A 360 -26.67 22.72 36.07
N LEU A 361 -26.50 22.35 34.80
CA LEU A 361 -27.48 21.52 34.09
C LEU A 361 -27.41 20.08 34.60
N LEU A 362 -26.21 19.55 34.80
CA LEU A 362 -26.01 18.21 35.34
C LEU A 362 -26.61 18.10 36.75
N GLU A 363 -26.37 19.10 37.60
CA GLU A 363 -26.93 19.20 38.95
C GLU A 363 -28.46 19.25 38.92
N THR A 364 -29.05 20.02 38.00
CA THR A 364 -30.51 20.13 37.87
C THR A 364 -31.16 18.81 37.49
N ILE A 365 -30.59 18.08 36.52
CA ILE A 365 -31.21 16.83 36.00
C ILE A 365 -30.94 15.66 36.95
N SER A 366 -29.77 15.62 37.60
CA SER A 366 -29.41 14.61 38.61
C SER A 366 -30.01 14.86 40.00
N ARG A 367 -30.68 16.00 40.21
CA ARG A 367 -31.30 16.31 41.50
C ARG A 367 -32.33 15.26 41.91
N ASN A 368 -32.27 14.88 43.19
CA ASN A 368 -33.13 13.87 43.83
C ASN A 368 -33.05 12.46 43.23
N LEU A 369 -32.03 12.17 42.43
CA LEU A 369 -31.80 10.82 41.93
C LEU A 369 -31.42 9.91 43.10
N PHE A 370 -32.20 8.85 43.33
CA PHE A 370 -31.99 7.91 44.44
C PHE A 370 -32.08 8.52 45.85
N ALA A 371 -32.63 9.72 46.00
CA ALA A 371 -32.84 10.31 47.31
C ALA A 371 -33.96 9.56 48.05
N ARG A 372 -33.62 8.95 49.19
CA ARG A 372 -34.63 8.45 50.13
C ARG A 372 -35.21 9.67 50.86
N GLY A 373 -36.52 9.87 50.77
CA GLY A 373 -37.19 10.86 51.62
C GLY A 373 -36.87 10.55 53.08
N GLU A 374 -36.34 11.53 53.82
CA GLU A 374 -36.14 11.41 55.26
C GLU A 374 -37.47 11.02 55.88
N LYS A 375 -37.48 9.85 56.52
CA LYS A 375 -38.67 9.33 57.17
C LYS A 375 -38.87 10.12 58.45
N ASP A 376 -40.05 10.71 58.62
CA ASP A 376 -40.40 11.42 59.84
C ASP A 376 -40.46 10.41 61.01
N GLU A 377 -39.37 10.30 61.77
CA GLU A 377 -39.25 9.44 62.95
C GLU A 377 -40.34 9.75 64.01
N SER A 378 -40.94 10.95 63.95
CA SER A 378 -42.00 11.37 64.86
C SER A 378 -43.37 10.74 64.54
N ALA A 379 -43.55 10.16 63.34
CA ALA A 379 -44.77 9.45 62.97
C ALA A 379 -44.93 8.10 63.70
N ASP A 380 -43.88 7.62 64.38
CA ASP A 380 -43.86 6.30 65.04
C ASP A 380 -44.36 6.31 66.51
N MET A 381 -44.61 7.48 67.12
CA MET A 381 -45.09 7.54 68.52
C MET A 381 -46.62 7.51 68.66
N HIS A 382 -47.13 6.69 69.58
CA HIS A 382 -48.56 6.66 69.91
C HIS A 382 -48.97 7.97 70.62
N PRO A 383 -50.20 8.51 70.48
CA PRO A 383 -50.64 9.68 71.26
C PRO A 383 -50.58 9.46 72.77
N ALA A 384 -50.78 8.22 73.22
CA ALA A 384 -50.55 7.84 74.63
C ALA A 384 -49.05 7.71 74.98
N ASP A 385 -48.16 7.44 74.02
CA ASP A 385 -46.71 7.53 74.23
C ASP A 385 -46.27 8.99 74.23
N TYR A 386 -46.97 9.87 73.50
CA TYR A 386 -46.82 11.32 73.54
C TYR A 386 -47.32 11.88 74.88
N LEU A 387 -48.42 11.34 75.43
CA LEU A 387 -48.88 11.66 76.77
C LEU A 387 -47.99 11.06 77.85
N ALA A 388 -47.53 9.82 77.70
CA ALA A 388 -46.60 9.19 78.63
C ALA A 388 -45.25 9.91 78.61
N SER A 389 -44.70 10.25 77.44
CA SER A 389 -43.46 11.02 77.32
C SER A 389 -43.63 12.48 77.74
N ALA A 390 -44.80 13.10 77.52
CA ALA A 390 -45.07 14.45 78.03
C ALA A 390 -45.31 14.47 79.55
N ILE A 391 -45.87 13.41 80.15
CA ILE A 391 -46.11 13.30 81.59
C ILE A 391 -44.84 12.85 82.33
N LEU A 392 -44.10 11.86 81.82
CA LEU A 392 -42.80 11.43 82.35
C LEU A 392 -41.69 12.45 82.06
N GLY A 393 -41.71 13.09 80.89
CA GLY A 393 -40.74 14.12 80.49
C GLY A 393 -40.97 15.47 81.17
N ARG A 394 -42.18 15.77 81.66
CA ARG A 394 -42.44 16.93 82.53
C ARG A 394 -41.84 16.80 83.94
N ALA A 395 -41.30 15.63 84.31
CA ALA A 395 -40.63 15.41 85.60
C ALA A 395 -39.09 15.51 85.52
N SER A 396 -38.50 15.50 84.32
CA SER A 396 -37.06 15.71 84.14
C SER A 396 -36.77 17.19 83.88
N GLY A 397 -35.91 17.77 84.71
CA GLY A 397 -35.66 19.22 84.78
C GLY A 397 -35.34 19.91 83.46
N VAL A 398 -35.66 21.20 83.41
CA VAL A 398 -35.38 22.08 82.26
C VAL A 398 -34.00 22.70 82.47
N ASN A 399 -33.08 22.45 81.53
CA ASN A 399 -31.80 23.16 81.44
C ASN A 399 -31.92 24.25 80.37
N LEU A 400 -32.04 25.51 80.81
CA LEU A 400 -32.05 26.66 79.93
C LEU A 400 -30.65 27.29 79.88
N LYS A 401 -30.04 27.25 78.70
CA LYS A 401 -28.83 28.00 78.38
C LYS A 401 -29.21 29.41 77.95
N VAL A 402 -28.96 30.38 78.80
CA VAL A 402 -29.08 31.81 78.49
C VAL A 402 -27.67 32.39 78.35
N PRO A 403 -27.44 33.44 77.54
CA PRO A 403 -26.09 33.96 77.30
C PRO A 403 -25.45 34.42 78.62
N GLY A 404 -24.49 33.64 79.13
CA GLY A 404 -23.74 33.92 80.36
C GLY A 404 -24.03 33.04 81.58
N ALA A 405 -25.03 32.13 81.56
CA ALA A 405 -25.26 31.18 82.66
C ALA A 405 -26.08 29.95 82.26
N GLU A 406 -25.79 28.81 82.91
CA GLU A 406 -26.59 27.58 82.85
C GLU A 406 -27.46 27.48 84.10
N ILE A 407 -28.79 27.59 83.95
CA ILE A 407 -29.74 27.39 85.06
C ILE A 407 -30.41 26.03 84.86
N SER A 408 -30.21 25.14 85.83
CA SER A 408 -30.87 23.83 85.90
C SER A 408 -32.04 23.90 86.88
N LEU A 409 -33.26 23.74 86.39
CA LEU A 409 -34.48 23.72 87.20
C LEU A 409 -34.99 22.28 87.30
N THR A 410 -34.93 21.69 88.49
CA THR A 410 -35.41 20.32 88.72
C THR A 410 -36.91 20.34 89.04
N GLY A 411 -37.63 19.24 88.81
CA GLY A 411 -39.09 19.15 89.06
C GLY A 411 -39.54 19.48 90.49
N LYS A 412 -38.62 19.50 91.46
CA LYS A 412 -38.87 19.93 92.85
C LYS A 412 -38.88 21.46 93.02
N ASP A 413 -38.16 22.19 92.18
CA ASP A 413 -38.04 23.65 92.21
C ASP A 413 -39.23 24.32 91.50
N LEU A 414 -39.69 23.70 90.41
CA LEU A 414 -40.94 24.11 89.74
C LEU A 414 -42.17 23.95 90.65
N LYS A 415 -42.18 22.91 91.49
CA LYS A 415 -43.26 22.68 92.46
C LYS A 415 -43.28 23.74 93.56
N ARG A 416 -42.11 24.25 93.98
CA ARG A 416 -41.97 25.35 94.95
C ARG A 416 -42.42 26.69 94.37
N LEU A 417 -42.08 26.98 93.11
CA LEU A 417 -42.57 28.17 92.40
C LEU A 417 -44.10 28.18 92.24
N GLN A 418 -44.71 27.01 92.07
CA GLN A 418 -46.17 26.87 92.00
C GLN A 418 -46.88 26.98 93.36
N THR A 419 -46.14 26.89 94.48
CA THR A 419 -46.72 27.04 95.83
C THR A 419 -46.56 28.46 96.40
N ASP A 420 -45.76 29.32 95.76
CA ASP A 420 -45.54 30.72 96.16
C ASP A 420 -46.49 31.72 95.46
N GLU A 421 -47.34 31.26 94.53
CA GLU A 421 -48.48 32.02 93.98
C GLU A 421 -49.82 31.44 94.49
N GLY A 422 -49.93 31.27 95.81
CA GLY A 422 -51.16 30.91 96.52
C GLY A 422 -51.53 31.92 97.59
#